data_AF-A0A9D7RBH5-F1
#
_entry.id   AF-A0A9D7RBH5-F1
#
_cell.length_a   1.000
_cell.length_b   1.000
_cell.length_c   1.000
_cell.angle_alpha   90.00
_cell.angle_beta   90.00
_cell.angle_gamma   90.00
#
_symmetry.space_group_name_H-M   'P 1'
#
loop_
_entity.id
_entity.type
_entity.pdbx_description
1 polymer ?
#
loop_
_entity_poly.entity_id
_entity_poly.type
_entity_poly.pdbx_seq_one_letter_code
_entity_poly.pdbx_strand_id
1 'polypeptide(L)'
;MAPTQGLSDDRGVNPYESPTELAAAWYAANYYYQASWNSAREYGGLIFRRPNGNYSLTIRKGRFDALAWDGIGKDMPSGCRPVAYWHTHLPAEAAKNLSVSEQLTLAISDLFGEYLGSSYEHLSGSDIRAAEKAAEVLGYGFSIYMATATVIKRYTTGRVNQPQVWKKDPPSGMAHMFKGR
;
A
#
# COMPACT_ATOMS: atom_id res chain seq x y z
N MET A 1 13.00 -22.38 9.78
CA MET A 1 12.25 -22.76 8.57
C MET A 1 11.53 -21.52 8.08
N ALA A 2 11.84 -21.03 6.88
CA ALA A 2 11.08 -19.94 6.28
C ALA A 2 9.67 -20.48 5.92
N PRO A 3 8.58 -19.76 6.21
CA PRO A 3 7.25 -20.21 5.81
C PRO A 3 7.22 -20.35 4.29
N THR A 4 6.87 -21.55 3.83
CA THR A 4 6.55 -21.83 2.43
C THR A 4 5.53 -20.79 1.96
N GLN A 5 5.86 -20.13 0.84
CA GLN A 5 4.98 -19.20 0.16
C GLN A 5 3.63 -19.88 -0.08
N GLY A 6 2.64 -19.55 0.75
CA GLY A 6 1.24 -19.84 0.45
C GLY A 6 0.90 -19.01 -0.77
N LEU A 7 1.05 -19.63 -1.93
CA LEU A 7 0.76 -19.06 -3.24
C LEU A 7 -0.64 -18.43 -3.16
N SER A 8 -0.70 -17.14 -3.49
CA SER A 8 -1.96 -16.47 -3.78
C SER A 8 -2.75 -17.33 -4.77
N ASP A 9 -4.07 -17.31 -4.70
CA ASP A 9 -4.84 -17.83 -5.84
C ASP A 9 -4.41 -17.11 -7.13
N ASP A 10 -4.71 -17.65 -8.31
CA ASP A 10 -4.29 -17.07 -9.60
C ASP A 10 -4.78 -15.62 -9.82
N ARG A 11 -5.60 -15.08 -8.91
CA ARG A 11 -6.13 -13.71 -8.90
C ARG A 11 -5.33 -12.76 -7.99
N GLY A 12 -4.26 -13.24 -7.36
CA GLY A 12 -3.45 -12.44 -6.44
C GLY A 12 -4.15 -12.19 -5.10
N VAL A 13 -5.08 -13.04 -4.66
CA VAL A 13 -5.71 -12.90 -3.33
C VAL A 13 -4.80 -13.49 -2.26
N ASN A 14 -4.62 -12.75 -1.17
CA ASN A 14 -3.90 -13.23 -0.01
C ASN A 14 -4.72 -14.29 0.76
N PRO A 15 -4.14 -15.46 1.08
CA PRO A 15 -4.83 -16.50 1.86
C PRO A 15 -5.12 -16.11 3.32
N TYR A 16 -4.43 -15.10 3.87
CA TYR A 16 -4.65 -14.61 5.22
C TYR A 16 -5.94 -13.77 5.30
N GLU A 17 -6.76 -14.10 6.30
CA GLU A 17 -7.93 -13.32 6.70
C GLU A 17 -7.69 -12.62 8.03
N SER A 18 -8.26 -11.43 8.18
CA SER A 18 -8.12 -10.58 9.37
C SER A 18 -9.49 -10.22 9.93
N PRO A 19 -9.63 -10.10 11.27
CA PRO A 19 -10.89 -9.70 11.88
C PRO A 19 -11.22 -8.20 11.65
N THR A 20 -10.23 -7.38 11.27
CA THR A 20 -10.42 -5.95 11.03
C THR A 20 -9.70 -5.48 9.76
N GLU A 21 -10.20 -4.37 9.20
CA GLU A 21 -9.59 -3.66 8.07
C GLU A 21 -8.14 -3.24 8.38
N LEU A 22 -7.89 -2.67 9.56
CA LEU A 22 -6.55 -2.24 9.98
C LEU A 22 -5.60 -3.41 10.14
N ALA A 23 -6.07 -4.57 10.63
CA ALA A 23 -5.23 -5.76 10.76
C ALA A 23 -4.81 -6.31 9.38
N ALA A 24 -5.71 -6.26 8.37
CA ALA A 24 -5.37 -6.60 7.00
C ALA A 24 -4.31 -5.63 6.43
N ALA A 25 -4.47 -4.32 6.66
CA ALA A 25 -3.47 -3.32 6.27
C ALA A 25 -2.11 -3.54 6.96
N TRP A 26 -2.12 -3.88 8.27
CA TRP A 26 -0.93 -4.20 9.05
C TRP A 26 -0.20 -5.42 8.51
N TYR A 27 -0.95 -6.47 8.16
CA TYR A 27 -0.39 -7.64 7.49
C TYR A 27 0.30 -7.21 6.19
N ALA A 28 -0.40 -6.44 5.35
CA ALA A 28 0.12 -6.03 4.05
C ALA A 28 1.41 -5.21 4.19
N ALA A 29 1.41 -4.26 5.13
CA ALA A 29 2.51 -3.38 5.44
C ALA A 29 3.77 -4.12 5.96
N ASN A 30 3.61 -5.26 6.61
CA ASN A 30 4.76 -6.03 7.13
C ASN A 30 5.22 -7.09 6.15
N TYR A 31 4.28 -7.75 5.47
CA TYR A 31 4.60 -8.86 4.59
C TYR A 31 5.14 -8.39 3.23
N TYR A 32 4.52 -7.37 2.62
CA TYR A 32 4.88 -6.95 1.26
C TYR A 32 5.89 -5.81 1.21
N TYR A 33 6.14 -5.10 2.31
CA TYR A 33 7.09 -3.98 2.28
C TYR A 33 8.52 -4.42 1.94
N GLN A 34 8.99 -5.53 2.52
CA GLN A 34 10.31 -6.05 2.20
C GLN A 34 10.40 -6.53 0.74
N ALA A 35 9.32 -7.16 0.21
CA ALA A 35 9.25 -7.56 -1.20
C ALA A 35 9.27 -6.34 -2.14
N SER A 36 8.55 -5.28 -1.75
CA SER A 36 8.53 -3.99 -2.43
C SER A 36 9.94 -3.39 -2.50
N TRP A 37 10.62 -3.29 -1.35
CA TRP A 37 11.99 -2.79 -1.25
C TRP A 37 12.96 -3.58 -2.13
N ASN A 38 12.98 -4.90 -1.99
CA ASN A 38 13.93 -5.76 -2.70
C ASN A 38 13.74 -5.70 -4.22
N SER A 39 12.52 -5.44 -4.68
CA SER A 39 12.21 -5.37 -6.10
C SER A 39 12.21 -3.95 -6.68
N ALA A 40 12.37 -2.92 -5.85
CA ALA A 40 12.22 -1.51 -6.23
C ALA A 40 10.87 -1.23 -6.93
N ARG A 41 9.79 -1.83 -6.43
CA ARG A 41 8.43 -1.71 -6.98
C ARG A 41 7.42 -1.66 -5.85
N GLU A 42 6.46 -0.74 -5.89
CA GLU A 42 5.37 -0.73 -4.94
C GLU A 42 4.52 -1.99 -5.07
N TYR A 43 4.07 -2.49 -3.93
CA TYR A 43 3.02 -3.50 -3.84
C TYR A 43 1.76 -2.82 -3.33
N GLY A 44 0.61 -3.26 -3.79
CA GLY A 44 -0.66 -2.77 -3.29
C GLY A 44 -1.84 -3.61 -3.75
N GLY A 45 -3.05 -3.14 -3.47
CA GLY A 45 -4.26 -3.87 -3.81
C GLY A 45 -5.50 -3.31 -3.15
N LEU A 46 -6.57 -4.11 -3.17
CA LEU A 46 -7.80 -3.86 -2.43
C LEU A 46 -7.76 -4.60 -1.09
N ILE A 47 -8.19 -3.93 -0.02
CA ILE A 47 -8.72 -4.61 1.16
C ILE A 47 -10.22 -4.75 0.92
N PHE A 48 -10.74 -5.95 1.16
CA PHE A 48 -12.16 -6.25 0.99
C PHE A 48 -12.70 -7.07 2.15
N ARG A 49 -14.01 -6.94 2.40
CA ARG A 49 -14.75 -7.72 3.38
C ARG A 49 -15.40 -8.91 2.71
N ARG A 50 -15.17 -10.10 3.25
CA ARG A 50 -15.76 -11.37 2.81
C ARG A 50 -17.17 -11.56 3.40
N PRO A 51 -18.00 -12.47 2.83
CA PRO A 51 -19.32 -12.79 3.38
C PRO A 51 -19.31 -13.26 4.83
N ASN A 52 -18.24 -13.92 5.27
CA ASN A 52 -18.05 -14.35 6.66
C ASN A 52 -17.75 -13.18 7.64
N GLY A 53 -17.66 -11.96 7.14
CA GLY A 53 -17.41 -10.76 7.94
C GLY A 53 -15.94 -10.39 8.11
N ASN A 54 -15.00 -11.29 7.80
CA ASN A 54 -13.56 -11.04 7.85
C ASN A 54 -13.08 -10.18 6.68
N TYR A 55 -11.85 -9.69 6.81
CA TYR A 55 -11.15 -8.88 5.82
C TYR A 55 -10.02 -9.68 5.18
N SER A 56 -9.82 -9.49 3.88
CA SER A 56 -8.71 -10.05 3.13
C SER A 56 -8.25 -9.01 2.12
N LEU A 57 -7.22 -9.33 1.34
CA LEU A 57 -6.64 -8.37 0.41
C LEU A 57 -6.25 -9.02 -0.91
N THR A 58 -6.31 -8.23 -1.98
CA THR A 58 -5.66 -8.54 -3.25
C THR A 58 -4.24 -7.97 -3.26
N ILE A 59 -3.39 -8.51 -4.11
CA ILE A 59 -1.97 -8.18 -4.21
C ILE A 59 -1.64 -7.94 -5.68
N ARG A 60 -1.12 -6.77 -5.97
CA ARG A 60 -0.56 -6.37 -7.25
C ARG A 60 0.83 -5.82 -7.04
N LYS A 61 1.68 -6.05 -8.04
CA LYS A 61 3.02 -5.46 -8.13
C LYS A 61 2.97 -4.33 -9.16
N GLY A 62 3.39 -3.15 -8.74
CA GLY A 62 3.41 -1.93 -9.54
C GLY A 62 4.77 -1.60 -10.12
N ARG A 63 4.95 -0.31 -10.42
CA ARG A 63 6.21 0.41 -10.66
C ARG A 63 6.77 0.94 -9.34
N PHE A 64 7.88 1.67 -9.38
CA PHE A 64 8.51 2.21 -8.16
C PHE A 64 7.61 3.20 -7.41
N ASP A 65 6.77 3.92 -8.15
CA ASP A 65 5.97 5.07 -7.70
C ASP A 65 4.51 5.00 -8.17
N ALA A 66 4.08 3.86 -8.72
CA ALA A 66 2.74 3.74 -9.30
C ALA A 66 2.22 2.30 -9.29
N LEU A 67 0.91 2.15 -9.07
CA LEU A 67 0.18 0.90 -9.22
C LEU A 67 -0.86 1.01 -10.33
N ALA A 68 -0.98 -0.05 -11.14
CA ALA A 68 -2.04 -0.15 -12.13
C ALA A 68 -3.36 -0.58 -11.45
N TRP A 69 -4.29 0.36 -11.34
CA TRP A 69 -5.59 0.15 -10.69
C TRP A 69 -6.65 -0.40 -11.65
N ASP A 70 -6.37 -0.46 -12.95
CA ASP A 70 -7.32 -0.93 -13.95
C ASP A 70 -7.78 -2.35 -13.67
N GLY A 71 -9.10 -2.53 -13.60
CA GLY A 71 -9.72 -3.83 -13.34
C GLY A 71 -9.46 -4.41 -11.95
N ILE A 72 -8.95 -3.65 -10.97
CA ILE A 72 -8.63 -4.17 -9.63
C ILE A 72 -9.83 -4.84 -8.92
N GLY A 73 -11.05 -4.37 -9.19
CA GLY A 73 -12.26 -5.00 -8.68
C GLY A 73 -12.49 -6.44 -9.18
N LYS A 74 -11.89 -6.83 -10.31
CA LYS A 74 -12.00 -8.19 -10.88
C LYS A 74 -11.18 -9.24 -10.12
N ASP A 75 -10.15 -8.79 -9.41
CA ASP A 75 -9.28 -9.68 -8.62
C ASP A 75 -9.96 -10.13 -7.32
N MET A 76 -11.01 -9.41 -6.91
CA MET A 76 -11.76 -9.71 -5.70
C MET A 76 -12.73 -10.88 -5.93
N PRO A 77 -12.78 -11.88 -5.01
CA PRO A 77 -13.75 -12.96 -5.11
C PRO A 77 -15.21 -12.46 -5.08
N SER A 78 -16.09 -13.18 -5.77
CA SER A 78 -17.54 -12.87 -5.81
C SER A 78 -18.14 -12.80 -4.41
N GLY A 79 -19.07 -11.86 -4.20
CA GLY A 79 -19.76 -11.66 -2.92
C GLY A 79 -18.95 -10.91 -1.87
N CYS A 80 -17.70 -10.54 -2.17
CA CYS A 80 -16.92 -9.64 -1.33
C CYS A 80 -17.26 -8.17 -1.59
N ARG A 81 -16.98 -7.30 -0.61
CA ARG A 81 -17.17 -5.85 -0.73
C ARG A 81 -15.83 -5.13 -0.55
N PRO A 82 -15.40 -4.27 -1.49
CA PRO A 82 -14.15 -3.52 -1.33
C PRO A 82 -14.33 -2.48 -0.21
N VAL A 83 -13.31 -2.29 0.63
CA VAL A 83 -13.38 -1.34 1.76
C VAL A 83 -12.27 -0.31 1.74
N ALA A 84 -11.10 -0.68 1.22
CA ALA A 84 -9.97 0.22 1.12
C ALA A 84 -9.03 -0.18 -0.03
N TYR A 85 -8.18 0.74 -0.45
CA TYR A 85 -6.96 0.42 -1.19
C TYR A 85 -5.79 0.41 -0.21
N TRP A 86 -4.77 -0.36 -0.51
CA TRP A 86 -3.51 -0.33 0.21
C TRP A 86 -2.35 -0.30 -0.77
N HIS A 87 -1.24 0.35 -0.41
CA HIS A 87 0.02 0.23 -1.12
C HIS A 87 1.22 0.55 -0.22
N THR A 88 2.40 0.12 -0.66
CA THR A 88 3.68 0.42 -0.01
C THR A 88 4.32 1.66 -0.63
N HIS A 89 4.92 2.54 0.16
CA HIS A 89 5.77 3.63 -0.30
C HIS A 89 7.25 3.34 0.00
N LEU A 90 8.07 3.33 -1.05
CA LEU A 90 9.51 3.11 -0.94
C LEU A 90 10.26 4.44 -0.89
N PRO A 91 11.26 4.64 -0.01
CA PRO A 91 12.10 5.82 -0.10
C PRO A 91 12.99 5.75 -1.36
N ALA A 92 13.46 6.90 -1.84
CA ALA A 92 14.36 7.01 -3.00
C ALA A 92 15.59 6.09 -2.91
N GLU A 93 16.10 5.83 -1.70
CA GLU A 93 17.21 4.89 -1.47
C GLU A 93 16.92 3.44 -1.92
N ALA A 94 15.66 3.07 -2.11
CA ALA A 94 15.27 1.77 -2.65
C ALA A 94 15.34 1.72 -4.20
N ALA A 95 15.50 2.86 -4.87
CA ALA A 95 15.59 2.98 -6.34
C ALA A 95 16.95 2.53 -6.92
N LYS A 96 17.86 1.97 -6.11
CA LYS A 96 19.26 1.65 -6.48
C LYS A 96 19.43 0.72 -7.69
N ASN A 97 18.38 -0.02 -8.07
CA ASN A 97 18.39 -0.95 -9.20
C ASN A 97 17.59 -0.43 -10.42
N LEU A 98 17.11 0.82 -10.38
CA LEU A 98 16.43 1.43 -11.52
C LEU A 98 17.43 2.00 -12.52
N SER A 99 17.03 2.09 -13.78
CA SER A 99 17.85 2.74 -14.82
C SER A 99 18.15 4.20 -14.47
N VAL A 100 19.24 4.76 -14.99
CA VAL A 100 19.61 6.18 -14.78
C VAL A 100 18.46 7.11 -15.20
N SER A 101 17.70 6.77 -16.26
CA SER A 101 16.52 7.52 -16.69
C SER A 101 15.35 7.45 -15.71
N GLU A 102 15.11 6.29 -15.08
CA GLU A 102 14.09 6.15 -14.03
C GLU A 102 14.54 6.90 -12.76
N GLN A 103 15.82 6.80 -12.37
CA GLN A 103 16.38 7.56 -11.26
C GLN A 103 16.30 9.07 -11.49
N LEU A 104 16.55 9.56 -12.71
CA LEU A 104 16.42 10.98 -13.06
C LEU A 104 14.96 11.43 -13.03
N THR A 105 14.02 10.61 -13.50
CA THR A 105 12.58 10.91 -13.43
C THR A 105 12.12 11.01 -11.98
N LEU A 106 12.59 10.09 -11.13
CA LEU A 106 12.30 10.11 -9.69
C LEU A 106 12.96 11.29 -8.99
N ALA A 107 14.22 11.61 -9.29
CA ALA A 107 14.91 12.76 -8.72
C ALA A 107 14.23 14.08 -9.12
N ILE A 108 13.71 14.19 -10.35
CA ILE A 108 12.90 15.33 -10.78
C ILE A 108 11.58 15.35 -10.00
N SER A 109 10.88 14.22 -9.88
CA SER A 109 9.62 14.13 -9.12
C SER A 109 9.81 14.43 -7.62
N ASP A 110 10.89 13.97 -7.01
CA ASP A 110 11.27 14.23 -5.62
C ASP A 110 11.67 15.70 -5.42
N LEU A 111 12.41 16.31 -6.37
CA LEU A 111 12.77 17.74 -6.34
C LEU A 111 11.53 18.64 -6.42
N PHE A 112 10.55 18.27 -7.27
CA PHE A 112 9.26 18.95 -7.32
C PHE A 112 8.40 18.64 -6.09
N GLY A 113 8.50 17.44 -5.54
CA GLY A 113 7.82 17.01 -4.31
C GLY A 113 8.30 17.77 -3.08
N GLU A 114 9.61 17.97 -2.92
CA GLU A 114 10.20 18.78 -1.84
C GLU A 114 9.88 20.27 -2.01
N TYR A 115 9.91 20.80 -3.23
CA TYR A 115 9.58 22.20 -3.51
C TYR A 115 8.08 22.52 -3.26
N LEU A 116 7.22 21.51 -3.31
CA LEU A 116 5.78 21.59 -3.01
C LEU A 116 5.41 21.07 -1.60
N GLY A 117 6.39 20.76 -0.74
CA GLY A 117 6.18 20.36 0.66
C GLY A 117 5.71 18.92 0.88
N SER A 118 5.73 18.07 -0.14
CA SER A 118 5.39 16.65 -0.07
C SER A 118 6.62 15.81 0.29
N SER A 119 6.98 15.77 1.57
CA SER A 119 7.83 14.69 2.07
C SER A 119 7.09 13.35 1.94
N TYR A 120 7.81 12.23 1.85
CA TYR A 120 7.26 10.86 1.94
C TYR A 120 6.41 10.61 3.21
N GLU A 121 6.31 11.60 4.10
CA GLU A 121 5.39 11.62 5.22
C GLU A 121 3.96 12.13 4.88
N HIS A 122 3.64 12.42 3.63
CA HIS A 122 2.29 12.83 3.24
C HIS A 122 1.67 11.86 2.23
N LEU A 123 0.36 11.63 2.36
CA LEU A 123 -0.41 10.98 1.28
C LEU A 123 -0.39 11.91 0.07
N SER A 124 -0.19 11.37 -1.12
CA SER A 124 -0.20 12.20 -2.32
C SER A 124 -1.62 12.73 -2.59
N GLY A 125 -1.72 13.89 -3.24
CA GLY A 125 -3.03 14.39 -3.70
C GLY A 125 -3.72 13.41 -4.66
N SER A 126 -2.97 12.57 -5.37
CA SER A 126 -3.50 11.47 -6.19
C SER A 126 -4.16 10.38 -5.36
N ASP A 127 -3.57 9.99 -4.23
CA ASP A 127 -4.11 8.96 -3.33
C ASP A 127 -5.45 9.38 -2.75
N ILE A 128 -5.54 10.64 -2.31
CA ILE A 128 -6.77 11.23 -1.79
C ILE A 128 -7.86 11.24 -2.87
N ARG A 129 -7.55 11.76 -4.07
CA ARG A 129 -8.50 11.80 -5.19
C ARG A 129 -8.96 10.40 -5.61
N ALA A 130 -8.08 9.40 -5.55
CA ALA A 130 -8.44 8.03 -5.85
C ALA A 130 -9.44 7.47 -4.82
N ALA A 131 -9.23 7.74 -3.53
CA ALA A 131 -10.16 7.36 -2.47
C ALA A 131 -11.51 8.10 -2.58
N GLU A 132 -11.50 9.39 -2.92
CA GLU A 132 -12.72 10.19 -3.16
C GLU A 132 -13.53 9.65 -4.34
N LYS A 133 -12.89 9.40 -5.49
CA LYS A 133 -13.54 8.84 -6.67
C LYS A 133 -14.09 7.44 -6.41
N ALA A 134 -13.36 6.60 -5.66
CA ALA A 134 -13.85 5.29 -5.29
C ALA A 134 -15.06 5.39 -4.36
N ALA A 135 -15.05 6.31 -3.39
CA ALA A 135 -16.19 6.55 -2.51
C ALA A 135 -17.44 7.01 -3.28
N GLU A 136 -17.25 7.88 -4.29
CA GLU A 136 -18.33 8.32 -5.19
C GLU A 136 -18.94 7.15 -5.96
N VAL A 137 -18.11 6.32 -6.61
CA VAL A 137 -18.57 5.17 -7.40
C VAL A 137 -19.25 4.11 -6.54
N LEU A 138 -18.74 3.88 -5.32
CA LEU A 138 -19.23 2.85 -4.42
C LEU A 138 -20.42 3.30 -3.56
N GLY A 139 -20.65 4.61 -3.44
CA GLY A 139 -21.73 5.18 -2.62
C GLY A 139 -21.49 5.08 -1.11
N TYR A 140 -20.25 4.85 -0.67
CA TYR A 140 -19.87 4.81 0.75
C TYR A 140 -18.44 5.28 0.97
N GLY A 141 -18.12 5.66 2.22
CA GLY A 141 -16.79 6.10 2.60
C GLY A 141 -15.73 5.03 2.32
N PHE A 142 -14.68 5.41 1.60
CA PHE A 142 -13.62 4.52 1.16
C PHE A 142 -12.29 4.97 1.75
N SER A 143 -11.46 4.01 2.15
CA SER A 143 -10.16 4.29 2.76
C SER A 143 -8.99 4.04 1.81
N ILE A 144 -7.90 4.75 2.01
CA ILE A 144 -6.59 4.39 1.45
C ILE A 144 -5.60 4.19 2.58
N TYR A 145 -4.81 3.12 2.49
CA TYR A 145 -3.70 2.82 3.36
C TYR A 145 -2.37 2.95 2.61
N MET A 146 -1.46 3.76 3.16
CA MET A 146 -0.09 3.87 2.69
C MET A 146 0.84 3.29 3.76
N ALA A 147 1.66 2.32 3.38
CA ALA A 147 2.57 1.62 4.28
C ALA A 147 4.03 1.93 3.93
N THR A 148 4.78 2.47 4.89
CA THR A 148 6.24 2.56 4.81
C THR A 148 6.87 1.47 5.68
N ALA A 149 8.21 1.47 5.78
CA ALA A 149 8.93 0.57 6.67
C ALA A 149 8.43 0.68 8.12
N THR A 150 8.13 1.90 8.57
CA THR A 150 7.91 2.20 10.00
C THR A 150 6.57 2.87 10.28
N VAL A 151 5.76 3.15 9.27
CA VAL A 151 4.50 3.88 9.42
C VAL A 151 3.41 3.28 8.56
N ILE A 152 2.18 3.26 9.06
CA ILE A 152 0.96 3.06 8.28
C ILE A 152 0.13 4.32 8.41
N LYS A 153 -0.31 4.88 7.27
CA LYS A 153 -1.24 6.01 7.22
C LYS A 153 -2.54 5.56 6.62
N ARG A 154 -3.64 6.08 7.13
CA ARG A 154 -4.96 5.91 6.57
C ARG A 154 -5.56 7.28 6.29
N TYR A 155 -6.11 7.43 5.10
CA TYR A 155 -7.10 8.45 4.80
C TYR A 155 -8.45 7.78 4.57
N THR A 156 -9.54 8.44 4.97
CA THR A 156 -10.91 7.96 4.72
C THR A 156 -11.78 9.15 4.34
N THR A 157 -12.43 9.03 3.18
CA THR A 157 -13.28 10.09 2.63
C THR A 157 -14.36 10.50 3.65
N GLY A 158 -14.52 11.82 3.84
CA GLY A 158 -15.57 12.39 4.70
C GLY A 158 -15.33 12.31 6.21
N ARG A 159 -14.13 11.94 6.69
CA ARG A 159 -13.81 11.93 8.13
C ARG A 159 -13.07 13.21 8.56
N VAL A 160 -13.45 13.75 9.72
CA VAL A 160 -13.00 15.05 10.24
C VAL A 160 -11.58 15.02 10.85
N ASN A 161 -11.04 13.83 11.18
CA ASN A 161 -9.72 13.67 11.82
C ASN A 161 -8.80 12.79 10.95
N GLN A 162 -8.26 13.37 9.88
CA GLN A 162 -7.43 12.69 8.88
C GLN A 162 -6.11 13.47 8.61
N PRO A 163 -5.02 12.79 8.21
CA PRO A 163 -4.86 11.33 8.14
C PRO A 163 -4.66 10.69 9.53
N GLN A 164 -5.09 9.44 9.69
CA GLN A 164 -4.73 8.62 10.84
C GLN A 164 -3.36 7.98 10.61
N VAL A 165 -2.50 7.95 11.63
CA VAL A 165 -1.11 7.48 11.53
C VAL A 165 -0.77 6.51 12.66
N TRP A 166 -0.20 5.36 12.32
CA TRP A 166 0.31 4.37 13.27
C TRP A 166 1.79 4.12 13.01
N LYS A 167 2.61 4.17 14.06
CA LYS A 167 4.03 3.73 13.99
C LYS A 167 4.11 2.22 14.17
N LYS A 168 5.09 1.60 13.52
CA LYS A 168 5.40 0.18 13.62
C LYS A 168 6.90 -0.06 13.51
N ASP A 169 7.32 -1.22 13.96
CA ASP A 169 8.69 -1.67 13.71
C ASP A 169 8.89 -1.99 12.21
N PRO A 170 10.12 -1.79 11.69
CA PRO A 170 10.47 -2.26 10.36
C PRO A 170 10.26 -3.78 10.25
N PRO A 171 9.97 -4.31 9.04
CA PRO A 171 9.94 -5.75 8.82
C PRO A 171 11.21 -6.40 9.38
N SER A 172 11.09 -7.57 10.03
CA SER A 172 12.19 -8.20 10.76
C SER A 172 13.45 -8.39 9.89
N GLY A 173 13.27 -8.74 8.61
CA GLY A 173 14.35 -8.87 7.63
C GLY A 173 15.05 -7.55 7.27
N MET A 174 14.49 -6.40 7.63
CA MET A 174 15.01 -5.06 7.39
C MET A 174 15.40 -4.31 8.67
N ALA A 175 15.16 -4.88 9.86
CA ALA A 175 15.37 -4.16 11.13
C ALA A 175 16.79 -3.61 11.29
N HIS A 176 17.81 -4.29 10.76
CA HIS A 176 19.20 -3.84 10.79
C HIS A 176 19.45 -2.56 9.95
N MET A 177 18.65 -2.29 8.92
CA MET A 177 18.77 -1.11 8.06
C MET A 177 18.28 0.18 8.74
N PHE A 178 17.51 0.04 9.82
CA PHE A 178 16.90 1.14 10.55
C PHE A 178 17.43 1.28 11.98
N LYS A 179 18.40 0.46 12.40
CA LYS A 179 19.10 0.63 13.68
C LYS A 179 20.14 1.74 13.53
N GLY A 180 19.94 2.87 14.22
CA GLY A 180 20.88 4.00 14.25
C GLY A 180 20.41 5.26 13.55
N ARG A 181 19.15 5.31 13.08
CA ARG A 181 18.45 6.55 12.67
C ARG A 181 17.48 6.99 13.76
#